data_AF-A0A448ZAJ5-F1
#
_entry.id   AF-A0A448ZAJ5-F1
#
_cell.length_a   1.000
_cell.length_b   1.000
_cell.length_c   1.000
_cell.angle_alpha   90.00
_cell.angle_beta   90.00
_cell.angle_gamma   90.00
#
_symmetry.space_group_name_H-M   'P 1'
#
loop_
_entity.id
_entity.type
_entity.pdbx_description
1 polymer ?
#
loop_
_entity_poly.entity_id
_entity_poly.type
_entity_poly.pdbx_seq_one_letter_code
_entity_poly.pdbx_strand_id
1 'polypeptide(L)'
;MLHAFLLLATLHGVADAFCTGLQGSCHQPPQSAASASVTPGQNQLSSPPCAFQSSRVVVSTSVNHGNHCRRHSTTRSRIFLVSEEDVLEAVERAEGLWEKALAARTEANALIDRAEVEANASAETVKKSENTFMDKTKPVSMEQLVEVDKAAKASLEATTLVNEAMKASEEADRLEAEAEEALKKSEEVLDQHLIDYPDSALAD
;
A
#
# COMPACT_ATOMS: atom_id res chain seq x y z
N MET A 1 2.52 24.05 -13.90
CA MET A 1 1.33 23.53 -13.19
C MET A 1 0.28 22.85 -14.09
N LEU A 2 -0.09 23.36 -15.28
CA LEU A 2 -1.16 22.76 -16.12
C LEU A 2 -0.77 21.53 -16.96
N HIS A 3 0.53 21.22 -17.13
CA HIS A 3 0.98 20.08 -17.94
C HIS A 3 1.05 18.76 -17.17
N ALA A 4 1.16 18.77 -15.84
CA ALA A 4 1.18 17.55 -15.02
C ALA A 4 -0.22 16.93 -14.85
N PHE A 5 -1.27 17.76 -14.85
CA PHE A 5 -2.66 17.28 -14.75
C PHE A 5 -3.18 16.61 -16.03
N LEU A 6 -2.59 16.90 -17.20
CA LEU A 6 -3.06 16.32 -18.47
C LEU A 6 -2.56 14.88 -18.71
N LEU A 7 -1.54 14.42 -17.96
CA LEU A 7 -0.99 13.07 -18.08
C LEU A 7 -1.69 12.03 -17.19
N LEU A 8 -2.37 12.44 -16.11
CA LEU A 8 -3.18 11.51 -15.30
C LEU A 8 -4.56 11.19 -15.91
N ALA A 9 -5.07 12.02 -16.83
CA ALA A 9 -6.39 11.81 -17.43
C ALA A 9 -6.42 10.79 -18.58
N THR A 10 -5.27 10.41 -19.14
CA THR A 10 -5.20 9.47 -20.28
C THR A 10 -4.99 8.01 -19.90
N LEU A 11 -4.71 7.70 -18.62
CA LEU A 11 -4.50 6.32 -18.16
C LEU A 11 -5.77 5.63 -17.59
N HIS A 12 -6.85 6.37 -17.37
CA HIS A 12 -8.14 5.80 -16.92
C HIS A 12 -9.04 5.29 -18.06
N GLY A 13 -8.58 5.32 -19.31
CA GLY A 13 -9.40 5.00 -20.49
C GLY A 13 -9.32 3.57 -21.03
N VAL A 14 -8.54 2.65 -20.43
CA VAL A 14 -8.25 1.33 -21.04
C VAL A 14 -8.72 0.14 -20.19
N ALA A 15 -9.26 0.37 -18.97
CA ALA A 15 -9.64 -0.73 -18.07
C ALA A 15 -11.07 -1.28 -18.26
N ASP A 16 -11.94 -0.66 -19.07
CA ASP A 16 -13.37 -1.03 -19.14
C ASP A 16 -13.77 -1.95 -20.32
N ALA A 17 -12.83 -2.42 -21.14
CA ALA A 17 -13.18 -3.16 -22.36
C ALA A 17 -13.17 -4.71 -22.27
N PHE A 18 -12.93 -5.32 -21.11
CA PHE A 18 -12.68 -6.78 -21.04
C PHE A 18 -13.71 -7.64 -20.28
N CYS A 19 -14.82 -7.09 -19.79
CA CYS A 19 -15.82 -7.85 -19.01
C CYS A 19 -17.20 -8.06 -19.66
N THR A 20 -17.32 -8.02 -20.99
CA THR A 20 -18.57 -8.37 -21.69
C THR A 20 -18.33 -9.45 -22.74
N GLY A 21 -18.29 -10.72 -22.35
CA GLY A 21 -18.04 -11.76 -23.35
C GLY A 21 -18.11 -13.23 -22.96
N LEU A 22 -18.79 -13.65 -21.86
CA LEU A 22 -19.07 -15.07 -21.62
C LEU A 22 -20.48 -15.28 -21.05
N GLN A 23 -21.49 -15.14 -21.92
CA GLN A 23 -22.76 -15.86 -21.78
C GLN A 23 -22.54 -17.31 -22.23
N GLY A 24 -22.30 -18.20 -21.26
CA GLY A 24 -22.25 -19.65 -21.47
C GLY A 24 -23.15 -20.36 -20.47
N SER A 25 -24.23 -20.96 -20.97
CA SER A 25 -25.27 -21.71 -20.25
C SER A 25 -24.80 -22.50 -19.04
N CYS A 26 -25.29 -22.11 -17.86
CA CYS A 26 -25.31 -22.98 -16.69
C CYS A 26 -26.55 -23.89 -16.78
N HIS A 27 -26.34 -25.16 -17.14
CA HIS A 27 -27.35 -26.20 -17.06
C HIS A 27 -27.60 -26.52 -15.58
N GLN A 28 -28.83 -26.31 -15.13
CA GLN A 28 -29.27 -26.48 -13.75
C GLN A 28 -29.79 -27.92 -13.55
N PRO A 29 -29.19 -28.77 -12.69
CA PRO A 29 -29.80 -30.03 -12.32
C PRO A 29 -30.86 -29.83 -11.21
N PRO A 30 -31.85 -30.72 -11.12
CA PRO A 30 -33.04 -30.51 -10.29
C PRO A 30 -32.74 -30.69 -8.81
N GLN A 31 -33.37 -29.82 -8.01
CA GLN A 31 -33.45 -29.91 -6.57
C GLN A 31 -34.16 -31.21 -6.16
N SER A 32 -33.57 -31.94 -5.23
CA SER A 32 -34.28 -32.95 -4.44
C SER A 32 -33.96 -32.73 -2.98
N ALA A 33 -35.03 -32.48 -2.23
CA ALA A 33 -35.05 -32.30 -0.80
C ALA A 33 -34.68 -33.61 -0.08
N ALA A 34 -33.84 -33.52 0.95
CA ALA A 34 -33.86 -34.44 2.07
C ALA A 34 -33.25 -33.76 3.30
N SER A 35 -34.12 -33.46 4.26
CA SER A 35 -33.78 -33.13 5.63
C SER A 35 -33.00 -34.28 6.28
N ALA A 36 -31.86 -33.97 6.90
CA ALA A 36 -31.33 -34.78 8.00
C ALA A 36 -30.46 -33.89 8.89
N SER A 37 -31.01 -33.58 10.06
CA SER A 37 -30.32 -33.00 11.20
C SER A 37 -29.26 -33.97 11.72
N VAL A 38 -27.98 -33.57 11.69
CA VAL A 38 -26.92 -34.23 12.46
C VAL A 38 -26.06 -33.17 13.13
N THR A 39 -26.25 -33.05 14.44
CA THR A 39 -25.38 -32.35 15.39
C THR A 39 -24.19 -33.26 15.70
N PRO A 40 -22.96 -32.72 15.66
CA PRO A 40 -22.10 -32.76 16.85
C PRO A 40 -21.33 -31.42 16.94
N GLY A 41 -20.91 -30.88 18.07
CA GLY A 41 -20.60 -31.42 19.37
C GLY A 41 -19.72 -30.32 19.98
N GLN A 42 -20.14 -29.82 21.13
CA GLN A 42 -19.51 -28.69 21.81
C GLN A 42 -18.06 -29.04 22.21
N ASN A 43 -17.09 -28.28 21.73
CA ASN A 43 -15.80 -28.12 22.40
C ASN A 43 -15.69 -26.67 22.87
N GLN A 44 -16.25 -26.42 24.04
CA GLN A 44 -16.02 -25.19 24.80
C GLN A 44 -14.64 -25.29 25.43
N LEU A 45 -13.66 -24.62 24.81
CA LEU A 45 -12.41 -24.26 25.48
C LEU A 45 -12.54 -22.81 25.94
N SER A 46 -12.70 -22.70 27.24
CA SER A 46 -12.80 -21.51 28.04
C SER A 46 -11.53 -20.66 27.91
N SER A 47 -11.62 -19.53 27.22
CA SER A 47 -10.63 -18.47 27.32
C SER A 47 -11.04 -17.49 28.44
N PRO A 48 -10.15 -17.16 29.38
CA PRO A 48 -10.46 -16.20 30.44
C PRO A 48 -10.55 -14.76 29.88
N PRO A 49 -11.46 -13.93 30.39
CA PRO A 49 -11.50 -12.51 30.05
C PRO A 49 -10.30 -11.81 30.71
N CYS A 50 -9.35 -11.32 29.90
CA CYS A 50 -8.34 -10.38 30.37
C CYS A 50 -9.03 -9.08 30.77
N ALA A 51 -9.10 -8.85 32.09
CA ALA A 51 -9.65 -7.68 32.71
C ALA A 51 -8.96 -6.40 32.22
N PHE A 52 -9.77 -5.50 31.68
CA PHE A 52 -9.42 -4.12 31.37
C PHE A 52 -9.13 -3.39 32.69
N GLN A 53 -7.86 -3.32 33.11
CA GLN A 53 -7.45 -2.51 34.26
C GLN A 53 -7.45 -1.04 33.86
N SER A 54 -8.60 -0.40 34.05
CA SER A 54 -8.73 1.05 34.13
C SER A 54 -7.98 1.56 35.36
N SER A 55 -6.71 1.93 35.17
CA SER A 55 -5.91 2.59 36.20
C SER A 55 -6.32 4.06 36.29
N ARG A 56 -7.21 4.35 37.24
CA ARG A 56 -7.44 5.69 37.77
C ARG A 56 -6.17 6.14 38.49
N VAL A 57 -5.42 7.07 37.90
CA VAL A 57 -4.40 7.83 38.63
C VAL A 57 -5.10 9.00 39.31
N VAL A 58 -5.13 8.96 40.64
CA VAL A 58 -5.69 9.99 41.52
C VAL A 58 -4.53 10.75 42.17
N VAL A 59 -4.60 12.08 42.05
CA VAL A 59 -4.16 13.10 43.02
C VAL A 59 -2.66 13.26 43.26
N SER A 60 -2.17 14.47 42.95
CA SER A 60 -1.68 15.40 43.98
C SER A 60 -1.47 16.80 43.41
N THR A 61 -2.44 17.68 43.66
CA THR A 61 -2.26 19.14 43.58
C THR A 61 -1.38 19.59 44.74
N SER A 62 -0.10 19.82 44.47
CA SER A 62 0.78 20.55 45.39
C SER A 62 0.77 22.03 45.02
N VAL A 63 0.08 22.82 45.84
CA VAL A 63 0.08 24.27 45.78
C VAL A 63 1.34 24.75 46.49
N ASN A 64 2.36 25.17 45.73
CA ASN A 64 3.53 25.83 46.27
C ASN A 64 3.41 27.35 46.05
N HIS A 65 2.99 28.06 47.10
CA HIS A 65 3.08 29.52 47.19
C HIS A 65 4.50 29.89 47.60
N GLY A 66 5.32 30.32 46.63
CA GLY A 66 6.67 30.84 46.84
C GLY A 66 6.91 32.07 45.98
N ASN A 67 6.91 33.24 46.63
CA ASN A 67 7.25 34.54 46.07
C ASN A 67 8.73 34.64 45.65
N HIS A 68 8.99 35.53 44.68
CA HIS A 68 10.28 36.04 44.17
C HIS A 68 11.00 35.12 43.16
N CYS A 69 11.43 35.54 41.97
CA CYS A 69 11.77 36.86 41.43
C CYS A 69 11.19 37.02 40.01
N ARG A 70 10.53 38.15 39.71
CA ARG A 70 10.45 38.68 38.34
C ARG A 70 11.85 39.08 37.89
N ARG A 71 12.68 38.10 37.52
CA ARG A 71 13.68 38.36 36.50
C ARG A 71 12.89 38.48 35.21
N HIS A 72 12.73 39.71 34.74
CA HIS A 72 12.52 39.96 33.31
C HIS A 72 13.76 39.38 32.59
N SER A 73 13.73 38.07 32.38
CA SER A 73 14.39 37.47 31.23
C SER A 73 13.73 38.16 30.06
N THR A 74 14.38 39.18 29.51
CA THR A 74 14.20 39.55 28.11
C THR A 74 14.69 38.35 27.31
N THR A 75 13.89 37.29 27.30
CA THR A 75 13.97 36.24 26.30
C THR A 75 13.67 36.97 25.01
N ARG A 76 14.74 37.39 24.33
CA ARG A 76 14.69 38.00 23.02
C ARG A 76 14.03 36.96 22.14
N SER A 77 12.71 37.02 22.00
CA SER A 77 11.96 36.20 21.05
C SER A 77 12.61 36.47 19.70
N ARG A 78 13.43 35.52 19.25
CA ARG A 78 13.94 35.56 17.89
C ARG A 78 12.70 35.37 17.03
N ILE A 79 12.24 36.45 16.43
CA ILE A 79 11.21 36.39 15.39
C ILE A 79 11.92 35.66 14.25
N PHE A 80 11.59 34.38 14.08
CA PHE A 80 12.03 33.60 12.94
C PHE A 80 11.05 33.93 11.82
N LEU A 81 11.47 34.83 10.92
CA LEU A 81 10.71 35.12 9.71
C LEU A 81 10.97 33.99 8.71
N VAL A 82 9.92 33.51 8.06
CA VAL A 82 10.03 32.49 7.01
C VAL A 82 10.40 33.14 5.70
N SER A 83 11.58 32.83 5.17
CA SER A 83 12.04 33.38 3.88
C SER A 83 11.44 32.63 2.68
N GLU A 84 11.52 33.25 1.50
CA GLU A 84 11.12 32.60 0.25
C GLU A 84 11.91 31.31 -0.03
N GLU A 85 13.20 31.28 0.32
CA GLU A 85 14.06 30.10 0.20
C GLU A 85 13.54 28.94 1.08
N ASP A 86 13.03 29.23 2.28
CA ASP A 86 12.47 28.20 3.17
C ASP A 86 11.20 27.58 2.56
N VAL A 87 10.38 28.39 1.88
CA VAL A 87 9.20 27.91 1.14
C VAL A 87 9.64 27.02 -0.02
N LEU A 88 10.61 27.46 -0.82
CA LEU A 88 11.13 26.70 -1.97
C LEU A 88 11.73 25.37 -1.53
N GLU A 89 12.56 25.34 -0.49
CA GLU A 89 13.14 24.09 0.04
C GLU A 89 12.03 23.12 0.51
N ALA A 90 10.97 23.64 1.13
CA ALA A 90 9.85 22.81 1.59
C ALA A 90 9.08 22.19 0.40
N VAL A 91 8.85 22.96 -0.67
CA VAL A 91 8.20 22.47 -1.89
C VAL A 91 9.09 21.45 -2.62
N GLU A 92 10.36 21.76 -2.85
CA GLU A 92 11.30 20.84 -3.50
C GLU A 92 11.41 19.50 -2.75
N ARG A 93 11.36 19.55 -1.42
CA ARG A 93 11.33 18.34 -0.59
C ARG A 93 10.07 17.51 -0.80
N ALA A 94 8.90 18.15 -0.87
CA ALA A 94 7.64 17.47 -1.14
C ALA A 94 7.65 16.84 -2.55
N GLU A 95 8.12 17.57 -3.56
CA GLU A 95 8.26 17.08 -4.94
C GLU A 95 9.22 15.88 -5.02
N GLY A 96 10.38 15.97 -4.37
CA GLY A 96 11.36 14.87 -4.35
C GLY A 96 10.86 13.62 -3.63
N LEU A 97 9.91 13.74 -2.70
CA LEU A 97 9.23 12.58 -2.09
C LEU A 97 8.20 11.98 -3.05
N TRP A 98 7.42 12.81 -3.75
CA TRP A 98 6.48 12.35 -4.77
C TRP A 98 7.16 11.61 -5.92
N GLU A 99 8.32 12.08 -6.38
CA GLU A 99 9.10 11.37 -7.40
C GLU A 99 9.52 9.96 -6.94
N LYS A 100 9.95 9.83 -5.68
CA LYS A 100 10.33 8.54 -5.09
C LYS A 100 9.13 7.61 -4.95
N ALA A 101 7.99 8.14 -4.48
CA ALA A 101 6.75 7.39 -4.40
C ALA A 101 6.33 6.82 -5.77
N LEU A 102 6.36 7.67 -6.81
CA LEU A 102 6.04 7.27 -8.17
C LEU A 102 7.01 6.21 -8.72
N ALA A 103 8.30 6.35 -8.44
CA ALA A 103 9.31 5.36 -8.82
C ALA A 103 9.03 4.00 -8.15
N ALA A 104 8.74 3.98 -6.85
CA ALA A 104 8.39 2.77 -6.12
C ALA A 104 7.11 2.11 -6.67
N ARG A 105 6.09 2.90 -6.99
CA ARG A 105 4.85 2.39 -7.62
C ARG A 105 5.11 1.77 -8.99
N THR A 106 5.98 2.40 -9.78
CA THR A 106 6.37 1.91 -11.10
C THR A 106 7.12 0.58 -10.99
N GLU A 107 8.02 0.47 -10.00
CA GLU A 107 8.73 -0.78 -9.72
C GLU A 107 7.80 -1.91 -9.29
N ALA A 108 6.84 -1.62 -8.39
CA ALA A 108 5.82 -2.58 -7.96
C ALA A 108 5.03 -3.13 -9.15
N ASN A 109 4.56 -2.25 -10.05
CA ASN A 109 3.85 -2.66 -11.26
C ASN A 109 4.73 -3.52 -12.17
N ALA A 110 5.99 -3.13 -12.39
CA ALA A 110 6.92 -3.90 -13.21
C ALA A 110 7.25 -5.29 -12.61
N LEU A 111 7.17 -5.45 -11.29
CA LEU A 111 7.31 -6.75 -10.62
C LEU A 111 6.06 -7.61 -10.82
N ILE A 112 4.86 -7.02 -10.75
CA ILE A 112 3.59 -7.72 -11.05
C ILE A 112 3.56 -8.20 -12.51
N ASP A 113 3.92 -7.34 -13.46
CA ASP A 113 3.95 -7.71 -14.88
C ASP A 113 4.89 -8.91 -15.12
N ARG A 114 6.07 -8.90 -14.47
CA ARG A 114 7.02 -10.02 -14.52
C ARG A 114 6.45 -11.27 -13.86
N ALA A 115 5.80 -11.14 -12.72
CA ALA A 115 5.17 -12.26 -12.02
C ALA A 115 4.07 -12.92 -12.87
N GLU A 116 3.27 -12.12 -13.59
CA GLU A 116 2.24 -12.62 -14.50
C GLU A 116 2.85 -13.43 -15.64
N VAL A 117 3.94 -12.94 -16.24
CA VAL A 117 4.65 -13.66 -17.31
C VAL A 117 5.15 -15.01 -16.81
N GLU A 118 5.80 -15.07 -15.65
CA GLU A 118 6.31 -16.33 -15.09
C GLU A 118 5.19 -17.30 -14.68
N ALA A 119 4.10 -16.77 -14.10
CA ALA A 119 2.93 -17.56 -13.76
C ALA A 119 2.26 -18.17 -15.01
N ASN A 120 2.13 -17.39 -16.09
CA ASN A 120 1.59 -17.86 -17.36
C ASN A 120 2.50 -18.92 -18.00
N ALA A 121 3.81 -18.72 -18.01
CA ALA A 121 4.77 -19.70 -18.52
C ALA A 121 4.71 -21.03 -17.74
N SER A 122 4.57 -20.95 -16.40
CA SER A 122 4.36 -22.12 -15.55
C SER A 122 3.04 -22.83 -15.90
N ALA A 123 1.93 -22.10 -15.97
CA ALA A 123 0.61 -22.65 -16.26
C ALA A 123 0.54 -23.35 -17.62
N GLU A 124 1.16 -22.77 -18.66
CA GLU A 124 1.25 -23.41 -19.97
C GLU A 124 2.03 -24.72 -19.95
N THR A 125 3.15 -24.74 -19.20
CA THR A 125 3.99 -25.94 -19.06
C THR A 125 3.25 -27.03 -18.29
N VAL A 126 2.57 -26.66 -17.19
CA VAL A 126 1.74 -27.59 -16.42
C VAL A 126 0.64 -28.19 -17.30
N LYS A 127 -0.11 -27.39 -18.06
CA LYS A 127 -1.15 -27.89 -18.99
C LYS A 127 -0.62 -28.89 -20.02
N LYS A 128 0.55 -28.63 -20.60
CA LYS A 128 1.20 -29.55 -21.56
C LYS A 128 1.60 -30.86 -20.87
N SER A 129 2.17 -30.76 -19.67
CA SER A 129 2.61 -31.92 -18.90
C SER A 129 1.42 -32.76 -18.39
N GLU A 130 0.34 -32.14 -17.92
CA GLU A 130 -0.85 -32.81 -17.38
C GLU A 130 -1.51 -33.72 -18.42
N ASN A 131 -1.68 -33.24 -19.66
CA ASN A 131 -2.16 -34.06 -20.77
C ASN A 131 -1.30 -35.31 -21.00
N THR A 132 -0.01 -35.22 -20.69
CA THR A 132 0.95 -36.30 -20.88
C THR A 132 0.95 -37.29 -19.70
N PHE A 133 0.79 -36.80 -18.47
CA PHE A 133 0.64 -37.64 -17.26
C PHE A 133 -0.72 -38.34 -17.16
N MET A 134 -1.77 -37.76 -17.74
CA MET A 134 -3.11 -38.36 -17.80
C MET A 134 -3.16 -39.57 -18.76
N ASP A 135 -2.27 -39.61 -19.76
CA ASP A 135 -2.14 -40.75 -20.67
C ASP A 135 -1.36 -41.90 -20.00
N LYS A 136 -2.08 -42.72 -19.23
CA LYS A 136 -1.53 -43.90 -18.51
C LYS A 136 -0.90 -44.96 -19.42
N THR A 137 -1.03 -44.81 -20.74
CA THR A 137 -0.45 -45.75 -21.72
C THR A 137 1.02 -45.47 -22.02
N LYS A 138 1.54 -44.29 -21.66
CA LYS A 138 2.92 -43.91 -21.91
C LYS A 138 3.73 -43.83 -20.60
N PRO A 139 4.96 -44.36 -20.57
CA PRO A 139 5.85 -44.17 -19.44
C PRO A 139 6.30 -42.70 -19.36
N VAL A 140 6.44 -42.19 -18.15
CA VAL A 140 6.95 -40.84 -17.89
C VAL A 140 8.44 -40.80 -18.22
N SER A 141 8.85 -39.85 -19.07
CA SER A 141 10.26 -39.65 -19.43
C SER A 141 10.96 -38.70 -18.45
N MET A 142 12.29 -38.77 -18.39
CA MET A 142 13.08 -37.87 -17.52
C MET A 142 12.93 -36.41 -17.95
N GLU A 143 12.82 -36.16 -19.25
CA GLU A 143 12.61 -34.84 -19.83
C GLU A 143 11.30 -34.22 -19.33
N GLN A 144 10.23 -35.02 -19.22
CA GLN A 144 8.95 -34.57 -18.67
C GLN A 144 9.05 -34.18 -17.19
N LEU A 145 9.84 -34.93 -16.40
CA LEU A 145 10.09 -34.58 -15.01
C LEU A 145 10.88 -33.26 -14.89
N VAL A 146 11.84 -33.03 -15.78
CA VAL A 146 12.59 -31.76 -15.85
C VAL A 146 11.68 -30.59 -16.23
N GLU A 147 10.75 -30.78 -17.16
CA GLU A 147 9.77 -29.74 -17.53
C GLU A 147 8.84 -29.39 -16.37
N VAL A 148 8.36 -30.39 -15.61
CA VAL A 148 7.55 -30.15 -14.41
C VAL A 148 8.33 -29.42 -13.32
N ASP A 149 9.59 -29.81 -13.07
CA ASP A 149 10.47 -29.11 -12.13
C ASP A 149 10.68 -27.65 -12.53
N LYS A 150 10.89 -27.39 -13.83
CA LYS A 150 10.98 -26.03 -14.37
C LYS A 150 9.70 -25.24 -14.15
N ALA A 151 8.53 -25.85 -14.40
CA ALA A 151 7.24 -25.20 -14.17
C ALA A 151 7.02 -24.88 -12.68
N ALA A 152 7.39 -25.79 -11.78
CA ALA A 152 7.32 -25.56 -10.33
C ALA A 152 8.23 -24.42 -9.89
N LYS A 153 9.45 -24.34 -10.43
CA LYS A 153 10.37 -23.21 -10.19
C LYS A 153 9.81 -21.89 -10.67
N ALA A 154 9.28 -21.83 -11.89
CA ALA A 154 8.64 -20.62 -12.42
C ALA A 154 7.44 -20.17 -11.56
N SER A 155 6.65 -21.12 -11.05
CA SER A 155 5.54 -20.79 -10.11
C SER A 155 6.04 -20.22 -8.78
N LEU A 156 7.16 -20.74 -8.26
CA LEU A 156 7.78 -20.23 -7.04
C LEU A 156 8.43 -18.85 -7.25
N GLU A 157 9.07 -18.64 -8.40
CA GLU A 157 9.62 -17.35 -8.82
C GLU A 157 8.51 -16.31 -8.98
N ALA A 158 7.40 -16.66 -9.63
CA ALA A 158 6.22 -15.79 -9.72
C ALA A 158 5.70 -15.39 -8.33
N THR A 159 5.60 -16.34 -7.40
CA THR A 159 5.18 -16.05 -6.01
C THR A 159 6.17 -15.13 -5.30
N THR A 160 7.47 -15.29 -5.56
CA THR A 160 8.52 -14.42 -5.00
C THR A 160 8.38 -12.99 -5.54
N LEU A 161 8.19 -12.84 -6.86
CA LEU A 161 7.97 -11.54 -7.51
C LEU A 161 6.71 -10.84 -6.99
N VAL A 162 5.60 -11.58 -6.75
CA VAL A 162 4.39 -11.00 -6.13
C VAL A 162 4.69 -10.47 -4.72
N ASN A 163 5.43 -11.22 -3.90
CA ASN A 163 5.80 -10.76 -2.57
C ASN A 163 6.70 -9.52 -2.59
N GLU A 164 7.63 -9.44 -3.56
CA GLU A 164 8.46 -8.26 -3.76
C GLU A 164 7.63 -7.06 -4.24
N ALA A 165 6.68 -7.29 -5.16
CA ALA A 165 5.76 -6.26 -5.62
C ALA A 165 4.90 -5.70 -4.49
N MET A 166 4.42 -6.57 -3.57
CA MET A 166 3.68 -6.12 -2.39
C MET A 166 4.53 -5.22 -1.49
N LYS A 167 5.78 -5.59 -1.22
CA LYS A 167 6.70 -4.75 -0.44
C LYS A 167 6.99 -3.40 -1.11
N ALA A 168 7.20 -3.42 -2.42
CA ALA A 168 7.40 -2.19 -3.19
C ALA A 168 6.14 -1.30 -3.19
N SER A 169 4.95 -1.90 -3.22
CA SER A 169 3.67 -1.18 -3.09
C SER A 169 3.49 -0.57 -1.70
N GLU A 170 3.79 -1.32 -0.63
CA GLU A 170 3.74 -0.80 0.75
C GLU A 170 4.72 0.36 0.96
N GLU A 171 5.92 0.27 0.37
CA GLU A 171 6.91 1.34 0.40
C GLU A 171 6.43 2.56 -0.40
N ALA A 172 5.79 2.36 -1.56
CA ALA A 172 5.16 3.44 -2.30
C ALA A 172 4.10 4.15 -1.45
N ASP A 173 3.19 3.40 -0.81
CA ASP A 173 2.15 3.95 0.07
C ASP A 173 2.76 4.76 1.24
N ARG A 174 3.86 4.28 1.82
CA ARG A 174 4.60 5.00 2.88
C ARG A 174 5.17 6.32 2.36
N LEU A 175 5.80 6.30 1.19
CA LEU A 175 6.39 7.49 0.57
C LEU A 175 5.32 8.50 0.15
N GLU A 176 4.17 8.05 -0.35
CA GLU A 176 3.02 8.92 -0.67
C GLU A 176 2.54 9.64 0.59
N ALA A 177 2.36 8.93 1.71
CA ALA A 177 1.97 9.55 2.97
C ALA A 177 2.99 10.59 3.48
N GLU A 178 4.29 10.30 3.34
CA GLU A 178 5.36 11.26 3.69
C GLU A 178 5.38 12.47 2.76
N ALA A 179 5.11 12.27 1.46
CA ALA A 179 5.01 13.32 0.47
C ALA A 179 3.81 14.24 0.74
N GLU A 180 2.66 13.68 1.10
CA GLU A 180 1.47 14.44 1.52
C GLU A 180 1.72 15.26 2.79
N GLU A 181 2.39 14.68 3.79
CA GLU A 181 2.78 15.42 4.99
C GLU A 181 3.76 16.56 4.68
N ALA A 182 4.73 16.31 3.80
CA ALA A 182 5.67 17.33 3.36
C ALA A 182 4.99 18.45 2.58
N LEU A 183 4.03 18.11 1.71
CA LEU A 183 3.23 19.09 0.99
C LEU A 183 2.43 19.97 1.96
N LYS A 184 1.74 19.36 2.92
CA LYS A 184 1.01 20.11 3.96
C LYS A 184 1.94 21.05 4.75
N LYS A 185 3.14 20.60 5.11
CA LYS A 185 4.13 21.48 5.75
C LYS A 185 4.58 22.61 4.84
N SER A 186 4.77 22.36 3.55
CA SER A 186 5.11 23.42 2.60
C SER A 186 4.00 24.47 2.46
N GLU A 187 2.73 24.06 2.52
CA GLU A 187 1.58 24.96 2.56
C GLU A 187 1.57 25.80 3.84
N GLU A 188 1.82 25.19 5.00
CA GLU A 188 1.92 25.90 6.29
C GLU A 188 3.07 26.92 6.30
N VAL A 189 4.21 26.58 5.69
CA VAL A 189 5.37 27.47 5.55
C VAL A 189 5.06 28.63 4.60
N LEU A 190 4.36 28.37 3.49
CA LEU A 190 3.88 29.42 2.58
C LEU A 190 2.90 30.36 3.27
N ASP A 191 1.92 29.84 4.00
CA ASP A 191 0.96 30.65 4.76
C ASP A 191 1.67 31.58 5.75
N GLN A 192 2.68 31.06 6.46
CA GLN A 192 3.47 31.87 7.38
C GLN A 192 4.30 32.93 6.65
N HIS A 193 4.88 32.60 5.48
CA HIS A 193 5.60 33.57 4.66
C HIS A 193 4.70 34.73 4.21
N LEU A 194 3.45 34.46 3.81
CA LEU A 194 2.48 35.49 3.41
C LEU A 194 2.07 36.39 4.58
N ILE A 195 2.07 35.87 5.81
CA ILE A 195 1.85 36.67 7.02
C ILE A 195 3.07 37.57 7.31
N ASP A 196 4.27 37.01 7.19
CA ASP A 196 5.53 37.70 7.48
C ASP A 196 5.86 38.78 6.42
N TYR A 197 5.46 38.53 5.17
CA TYR A 197 5.75 39.35 3.99
C TYR A 197 4.47 39.57 3.14
N PRO A 198 3.55 40.43 3.59
CA PRO A 198 2.28 40.68 2.88
C PRO A 198 2.45 41.34 1.50
N ASP A 199 3.58 42.01 1.27
CA ASP A 199 3.94 42.63 -0.01
C ASP A 199 4.81 41.69 -0.89
N SER A 200 4.89 40.40 -0.56
CA SER A 200 5.66 39.40 -1.31
C SER A 200 5.06 39.13 -2.69
N ALA A 201 5.91 38.82 -3.67
CA ALA A 201 5.47 38.40 -5.01
C ALA A 201 4.67 37.09 -5.01
N LEU A 202 4.73 36.31 -3.92
CA LEU A 202 3.94 35.09 -3.74
C LEU A 202 2.49 35.35 -3.31
N ALA A 203 2.14 36.61 -2.99
CA ALA A 203 0.80 37.00 -2.55
C ALA A 203 -0.16 37.36 -3.71
N ASP A 204 0.36 37.54 -4.93
CA ASP A 204 -0.38 37.93 -6.15
C ASP A 204 -0.61 36.74 -7.11
#